data_AF-A0A1Z4GDT5-F1
#
_entry.id   AF-A0A1Z4GDT5-F1
#
_cell.length_a   1.000
_cell.length_b   1.000
_cell.length_c   1.000
_cell.angle_alpha   90.00
_cell.angle_beta   90.00
_cell.angle_gamma   90.00
#
_symmetry.space_group_name_H-M   'P 1'
#
loop_
_entity.id
_entity.type
_entity.pdbx_description
1 polymer ?
#
loop_
_entity_poly.entity_id
_entity_poly.type
_entity_poly.pdbx_seq_one_letter_code
_entity_poly.pdbx_strand_id
1 'polypeptide(L)'
;MNGIDWLRTLHTKQILNIKNDCYEWFFHRGGYVIYNNGDFPQGSGIKITYEELKQVLSERPHVPNRAETKGIRKKAAKQKVRSYQSSKF
;
A
#
# COMPACT_ATOMS: atom_id res chain seq x y z
N MET A 1 17.48 12.01 -8.35
CA MET A 1 16.79 11.03 -7.50
C MET A 1 16.14 10.00 -8.42
N ASN A 2 16.36 8.70 -8.22
CA ASN A 2 15.73 7.67 -9.07
C ASN A 2 14.28 7.39 -8.59
N GLY A 3 13.56 6.57 -9.34
CA GLY A 3 12.19 6.18 -9.01
C GLY A 3 12.03 5.46 -7.67
N ILE A 4 12.83 4.41 -7.44
CA ILE A 4 12.75 3.59 -6.23
C ILE A 4 13.10 4.37 -4.95
N ASP A 5 14.08 5.26 -5.01
CA ASP A 5 14.50 6.13 -3.90
C ASP A 5 13.39 7.12 -3.56
N TRP A 6 12.71 7.68 -4.57
CA TRP A 6 11.54 8.50 -4.35
C TRP A 6 10.38 7.72 -3.73
N LEU A 7 10.11 6.49 -4.18
CA LEU A 7 9.11 5.64 -3.54
C LEU A 7 9.42 5.36 -2.06
N ARG A 8 10.70 5.25 -1.70
CA ARG A 8 11.12 5.03 -0.32
C ARG A 8 10.90 6.26 0.58
N THR A 9 10.92 7.48 0.05
CA THR A 9 10.61 8.68 0.84
C THR A 9 9.13 8.84 1.17
N LEU A 10 8.24 8.19 0.40
CA LEU A 10 6.80 8.30 0.58
C LEU A 10 6.27 7.52 1.79
N HIS A 11 5.14 7.95 2.32
CA HIS A 11 4.39 7.18 3.32
C HIS A 11 3.65 6.00 2.67
N THR A 12 3.47 4.89 3.38
CA THR A 12 2.87 3.66 2.85
C THR A 12 1.47 3.87 2.26
N LYS A 13 0.68 4.78 2.85
CA LYS A 13 -0.64 5.17 2.31
C LYS A 13 -0.53 5.83 0.92
N GLN A 14 0.47 6.67 0.68
CA GLN A 14 0.67 7.34 -0.60
C GLN A 14 1.05 6.31 -1.68
N ILE A 15 1.92 5.37 -1.34
CA ILE A 15 2.33 4.29 -2.25
C ILE A 15 1.16 3.38 -2.61
N LEU A 16 0.30 3.07 -1.63
CA LEU A 16 -0.92 2.30 -1.86
C LEU A 16 -1.92 3.04 -2.77
N ASN A 17 -2.05 4.36 -2.62
CA ASN A 17 -2.86 5.18 -3.53
C ASN A 17 -2.28 5.15 -4.94
N ILE A 18 -0.98 5.38 -5.11
CA ILE A 18 -0.29 5.25 -6.41
C ILE A 18 -0.57 3.88 -7.02
N LYS A 19 -0.43 2.79 -6.25
CA LYS A 19 -0.75 1.43 -6.72
C LYS A 19 -2.19 1.29 -7.21
N ASN A 20 -3.16 1.86 -6.49
CA ASN A 20 -4.57 1.77 -6.82
C ASN A 20 -4.95 2.64 -8.02
N ASP A 21 -4.38 3.84 -8.15
CA ASP A 21 -4.60 4.74 -9.29
C ASP A 21 -3.99 4.14 -10.57
N CYS A 22 -2.86 3.43 -10.43
CA CYS A 22 -2.26 2.66 -11.52
C CYS A 22 -3.09 1.43 -11.89
N TYR A 23 -4.11 1.07 -11.08
CA TYR A 23 -4.89 -0.15 -11.29
C TYR A 23 -5.75 -0.14 -12.55
N GLU A 24 -6.14 1.05 -12.99
CA GLU A 24 -6.88 1.25 -14.24
C GLU A 24 -6.02 1.03 -15.49
N TRP A 25 -4.69 1.03 -15.34
CA TRP A 25 -3.73 0.98 -16.46
C TRP A 25 -3.02 -0.38 -16.63
N PHE A 26 -3.44 -1.41 -15.86
CA PHE A 26 -2.74 -2.71 -15.73
C PHE A 26 -2.80 -3.68 -16.93
N PHE A 27 -3.32 -3.29 -18.09
CA PHE A 27 -3.48 -4.22 -19.24
C PHE A 27 -2.26 -4.33 -20.17
N HIS A 28 -1.15 -3.64 -19.92
CA HIS A 28 0.02 -3.67 -20.82
C HIS A 28 1.18 -4.52 -20.29
N ARG A 29 1.54 -5.56 -21.06
CA ARG A 29 2.62 -6.54 -20.78
C ARG A 29 4.05 -5.98 -20.76
N GLY A 30 4.27 -4.74 -21.19
CA GLY A 30 5.59 -4.09 -21.18
C GLY A 30 5.64 -3.06 -20.07
N GLY A 31 6.34 -3.40 -18.98
CA GLY A 31 6.62 -2.55 -17.80
C GLY A 31 5.92 -1.20 -17.75
N TYR A 32 4.88 -1.09 -16.93
CA TYR A 32 4.16 0.18 -16.75
C TYR A 32 5.09 1.22 -16.10
N VAL A 33 5.37 2.32 -16.82
CA VAL A 33 6.14 3.46 -16.33
C VAL A 33 5.18 4.55 -15.93
N ILE A 34 5.16 4.88 -14.63
CA ILE A 34 4.36 5.98 -14.10
C ILE A 34 5.25 7.22 -14.11
N TYR A 35 4.70 8.31 -14.64
CA TYR A 35 5.30 9.63 -14.57
C TYR A 35 4.56 10.42 -13.50
N ASN A 36 5.22 10.71 -12.37
CA ASN A 36 4.64 11.63 -11.40
C ASN A 36 4.64 13.06 -11.99
N ASN A 37 3.47 13.54 -12.42
CA ASN A 37 3.25 14.87 -13.00
C ASN A 37 2.78 15.93 -11.97
N GLY A 38 2.65 15.57 -10.69
CA GLY A 38 2.05 16.46 -9.67
C GLY A 38 3.06 17.32 -8.91
N ASP A 39 4.27 16.80 -8.68
CA ASP A 39 5.31 17.48 -7.88
C ASP A 39 6.45 18.07 -8.74
N PHE A 40 6.43 17.83 -10.05
CA PHE A 40 7.53 18.18 -10.96
C PHE A 40 7.04 18.99 -12.17
N PRO A 41 7.83 19.97 -12.66
CA PRO A 41 7.45 20.78 -13.81
C PRO A 41 7.12 19.93 -15.05
N GLN A 42 6.24 20.43 -15.91
CA GLN A 42 5.80 19.76 -17.13
C GLN A 42 7.01 19.33 -18.00
N GLY A 43 7.14 18.03 -18.27
CA GLY A 43 8.29 17.44 -18.98
C GLY A 43 9.41 16.91 -18.07
N SER A 44 9.32 17.14 -16.76
CA SER A 44 10.14 16.51 -15.73
C SER A 44 9.25 15.64 -14.86
N GLY A 45 9.57 14.36 -14.74
CA GLY A 45 8.81 13.41 -13.95
C GLY A 45 9.74 12.31 -13.48
N ILE A 46 9.45 11.78 -12.29
CA ILE A 46 10.14 10.60 -11.81
C ILE A 46 9.50 9.39 -12.46
N LYS A 47 10.30 8.65 -13.24
CA LYS A 47 9.91 7.36 -13.81
C LYS A 47 10.00 6.30 -12.72
N ILE A 48 8.88 5.65 -12.43
CA ILE A 48 8.81 4.47 -11.57
C ILE A 48 8.13 3.33 -12.33
N THR A 49 8.61 2.12 -12.10
CA THR A 49 8.04 0.90 -12.64
C THR A 49 7.16 0.22 -11.61
N TYR A 50 6.23 -0.61 -12.08
CA TYR A 50 5.40 -1.41 -11.18
C TYR A 50 6.21 -2.40 -10.33
N GLU A 51 7.31 -2.92 -10.85
CA GLU A 51 8.19 -3.82 -10.09
C GLU A 51 8.91 -3.08 -8.96
N GLU A 52 9.37 -1.85 -9.19
CA GLU A 52 9.90 -0.99 -8.12
C GLU A 52 8.82 -0.68 -7.07
N LEU A 53 7.58 -0.43 -7.48
CA LEU A 53 6.46 -0.19 -6.57
C LEU A 53 6.16 -1.42 -5.69
N LYS A 54 6.11 -2.61 -6.29
CA LYS A 54 5.95 -3.88 -5.56
C LYS A 54 7.08 -4.12 -4.59
N GLN A 55 8.32 -3.90 -5.04
CA GLN A 55 9.51 -4.07 -4.21
C GLN A 55 9.42 -3.20 -2.96
N VAL A 56 9.17 -1.89 -3.10
CA VAL A 56 9.07 -0.98 -1.96
C VAL A 56 7.90 -1.32 -1.05
N LEU A 57 6.76 -1.80 -1.57
CA LEU A 57 5.66 -2.28 -0.74
C LEU A 57 6.02 -3.56 0.03
N SER A 58 6.84 -4.44 -0.54
CA SER A 58 7.30 -5.68 0.12
C SER A 58 8.31 -5.41 1.24
N GLU A 59 9.07 -4.31 1.16
CA GLU A 59 10.01 -3.86 2.20
C GLU A 59 9.28 -3.31 3.45
N ARG A 60 7.98 -3.02 3.34
CA ARG A 60 7.20 -2.36 4.39
C ARG A 60 6.42 -3.35 5.25
N PRO A 61 6.12 -3.00 6.51
CA PRO A 61 5.26 -3.82 7.35
C PRO A 61 3.89 -4.01 6.69
N HIS A 62 3.34 -5.23 6.79
CA HIS A 62 2.04 -5.58 6.20
C HIS A 62 0.95 -4.62 6.67
N VAL A 63 0.20 -4.06 5.72
CA VAL A 63 -0.96 -3.21 6.00
C VAL A 63 -2.22 -4.02 5.71
N PRO A 64 -3.01 -4.37 6.75
CA PRO A 64 -4.21 -5.17 6.58
C PRO A 64 -5.21 -4.46 5.67
N ASN A 65 -5.74 -5.17 4.68
CA ASN A 65 -6.84 -4.67 3.85
C ASN A 65 -8.16 -4.62 4.65
N ARG A 66 -9.23 -4.13 4.02
CA ARG A 66 -10.55 -3.98 4.67
C ARG A 66 -11.11 -5.32 5.18
N ALA A 67 -10.90 -6.42 4.46
CA ALA A 67 -11.36 -7.74 4.84
C ALA A 67 -10.56 -8.31 6.01
N GLU A 68 -9.23 -8.19 5.97
CA GLU A 68 -8.33 -8.59 7.06
C GLU A 68 -8.62 -7.79 8.33
N THR A 69 -8.81 -6.47 8.20
CA THR A 69 -9.18 -5.58 9.30
C THR A 69 -10.50 -6.03 9.95
N LYS A 70 -11.50 -6.40 9.14
CA LYS A 70 -12.77 -6.94 9.65
C LYS A 70 -12.56 -8.25 10.41
N GLY A 71 -11.68 -9.13 9.91
CA GLY A 71 -11.28 -10.36 10.59
C GLY A 71 -10.61 -10.12 11.95
N ILE A 72 -9.64 -9.20 11.99
CA ILE A 72 -8.93 -8.80 13.22
C ILE A 72 -9.92 -8.25 14.25
N ARG A 73 -10.81 -7.34 13.85
CA ARG A 73 -11.85 -6.77 14.74
C ARG A 73 -12.77 -7.85 15.31
N LYS A 74 -13.21 -8.80 14.48
CA LYS A 74 -14.05 -9.92 14.93
C LYS A 74 -13.32 -10.81 15.94
N LYS A 75 -12.04 -11.13 15.70
CA LYS A 75 -11.21 -11.91 16.63
C LYS A 75 -11.04 -11.20 17.97
N ALA A 76 -10.69 -9.90 17.94
CA ALA A 76 -10.54 -9.08 19.14
C ALA A 76 -11.84 -8.99 19.95
N ALA A 77 -12.99 -8.81 19.28
CA ALA A 77 -14.30 -8.79 19.94
C ALA A 77 -14.62 -10.13 20.63
N LYS A 78 -14.37 -11.26 19.97
CA LYS A 78 -14.55 -12.59 20.57
C LYS A 78 -13.64 -12.81 21.78
N GLN A 79 -12.39 -12.37 21.70
CA GLN A 79 -11.42 -12.49 22.80
C GLN A 79 -11.85 -11.66 24.02
N LYS A 80 -12.33 -10.43 23.81
CA LYS A 80 -12.86 -9.55 24.88
C LYS A 80 -14.08 -10.16 25.58
N VAL A 81 -14.98 -10.80 24.84
CA VAL A 81 -16.14 -11.48 25.43
C VAL A 81 -15.68 -12.68 26.28
N ARG A 82 -14.76 -13.49 25.76
CA ARG A 82 -14.23 -14.66 26.47
C ARG A 82 -13.48 -14.27 27.75
N SER A 83 -12.68 -13.20 27.73
CA SER A 83 -12.00 -12.73 28.94
C SER A 83 -12.97 -12.21 30.00
N TYR A 84 -14.02 -11.49 29.60
CA TYR A 84 -15.06 -11.01 30.51
C TYR A 84 -15.88 -12.16 31.13
N GLN A 85 -16.18 -13.21 30.37
CA GLN A 85 -16.83 -14.40 30.91
C GLN A 85 -15.93 -15.15 31.89
N SER A 86 -14.64 -15.29 31.56
CA SER A 86 -13.67 -15.95 32.44
C SER A 86 -13.38 -15.19 33.73
N SER A 87 -13.57 -13.87 33.78
CA SER A 87 -13.39 -13.05 34.98
C SER A 87 -14.64 -12.98 35.88
N LYS A 88 -15.76 -13.56 35.45
CA LYS A 88 -17.02 -13.61 36.21
C LYS A 88 -17.20 -14.91 36.99
N PHE A 89 -16.33 -15.89 36.76
CA PHE A 89 -16.19 -17.12 37.55
C PHE A 89 -14.90 -17.03 38.36
#